data_AF-A0A1E1KX23-F1
#
_entry.id   AF-A0A1E1KX23-F1
#
_cell.length_a   1.000
_cell.length_b   1.000
_cell.length_c   1.000
_cell.angle_alpha   90.00
_cell.angle_beta   90.00
_cell.angle_gamma   90.00
#
_symmetry.space_group_name_H-M   'P 1'
#
loop_
_entity.id
_entity.type
_entity.pdbx_description
1 polymer ?
#
loop_
_entity_poly.entity_id
_entity_poly.type
_entity_poly.pdbx_seq_one_letter_code
_entity_poly.pdbx_strand_id
1 'polypeptide(L)'
;MHTTKLLILALATATTDAYTLVVCQLYRGATTKDVEWGLLNRRDAMGLGEKGVWNTGARKCPLANKPSETALMYTFCRSDPYVGSGGIVLSYRREVECRTSGSYDWPACDVKC
;
A
#
# COMPACT_ATOMS: atom_id res chain seq x y z
N MET A 1 38.34 40.41 -23.00
CA MET A 1 38.23 38.98 -23.37
C MET A 1 38.56 38.19 -22.11
N HIS A 2 37.73 37.35 -21.47
CA HIS A 2 36.47 36.67 -21.77
C HIS A 2 35.69 36.52 -20.43
N THR A 3 34.48 37.06 -20.33
CA THR A 3 33.19 36.33 -20.20
C THR A 3 33.16 35.15 -19.21
N THR A 4 32.53 35.42 -18.05
CA THR A 4 31.41 34.70 -17.41
C THR A 4 31.25 33.20 -17.70
N LYS A 5 31.13 32.40 -16.63
CA LYS A 5 30.16 31.29 -16.55
C LYS A 5 30.01 30.80 -15.10
N LEU A 6 28.98 31.32 -14.41
CA LEU A 6 28.36 30.60 -13.29
C LEU A 6 27.85 29.26 -13.84
N LEU A 7 28.43 28.14 -13.41
CA LEU A 7 27.78 26.85 -13.53
C LEU A 7 26.85 26.68 -12.32
N ILE A 8 25.58 27.03 -12.49
CA ILE A 8 24.52 26.54 -11.60
C ILE A 8 24.13 25.17 -12.15
N LEU A 9 24.67 24.12 -11.54
CA LEU A 9 24.23 22.75 -11.80
C LEU A 9 22.82 22.61 -11.21
N ALA A 10 21.81 22.67 -12.07
CA ALA A 10 20.45 22.33 -11.68
C ALA A 10 20.39 20.85 -11.32
N LEU A 11 20.30 20.52 -10.04
CA LEU A 11 19.90 19.19 -9.60
C LEU A 11 18.42 19.01 -9.94
N ALA A 12 18.15 18.48 -11.12
CA ALA A 12 16.90 17.77 -11.36
C ALA A 12 16.97 16.44 -10.60
N THR A 13 16.87 16.50 -9.27
CA THR A 13 16.48 15.31 -8.50
C THR A 13 15.05 15.02 -8.93
N ALA A 14 14.88 14.08 -9.85
CA ALA A 14 13.61 13.42 -10.00
C ALA A 14 13.28 12.84 -8.62
N THR A 15 12.41 13.50 -7.88
CA THR A 15 11.73 12.90 -6.74
C THR A 15 10.86 11.81 -7.36
N THR A 16 11.43 10.61 -7.55
CA THR A 16 10.59 9.43 -7.59
C THR A 16 9.97 9.39 -6.21
N ASP A 17 8.76 9.95 -6.07
CA ASP A 17 7.99 9.81 -4.86
C ASP A 17 7.97 8.31 -4.57
N ALA A 18 8.65 7.89 -3.51
CA ALA A 18 8.79 6.49 -3.15
C ALA A 18 7.45 6.04 -2.56
N TYR A 19 6.46 5.89 -3.42
CA TYR A 19 5.15 5.42 -3.03
C TYR A 19 5.21 3.91 -2.80
N THR A 20 4.39 3.45 -1.87
CA THR A 20 4.17 2.03 -1.63
C THR A 20 2.72 1.71 -1.92
N LEU A 21 2.50 0.75 -2.82
CA LEU A 21 1.21 0.09 -2.96
C LEU A 21 1.07 -0.97 -1.88
N VAL A 22 0.00 -0.89 -1.10
CA VAL A 22 -0.34 -1.84 -0.05
C VAL A 22 -1.54 -2.66 -0.49
N VAL A 23 -1.50 -3.96 -0.21
CA VAL A 23 -2.57 -4.91 -0.52
C VAL A 23 -3.04 -5.54 0.77
N CYS A 24 -4.35 -5.45 1.02
CA CYS A 24 -5.03 -6.05 2.15
C CYS A 24 -5.84 -7.26 1.69
N GLN A 25 -5.48 -8.42 2.24
CA GLN A 25 -6.25 -9.65 2.13
C GLN A 25 -7.34 -9.69 3.21
N LEU A 26 -8.43 -10.36 2.88
CA LEU A 26 -9.62 -10.48 3.70
C LEU A 26 -9.79 -11.95 4.09
N TYR A 27 -9.76 -12.25 5.38
CA TYR A 27 -9.88 -13.61 5.89
C TYR A 27 -11.12 -13.80 6.74
N ARG A 28 -11.63 -15.04 6.75
CA ARG A 28 -12.69 -15.51 7.68
C ARG A 28 -13.94 -14.63 7.66
N GLY A 29 -14.35 -14.14 6.49
CA GLY A 29 -15.53 -13.30 6.32
C GLY A 29 -15.31 -11.81 6.60
N ALA A 30 -14.05 -11.36 6.72
CA ALA A 30 -13.74 -9.94 6.64
C ALA A 30 -14.13 -9.37 5.27
N THR A 31 -14.45 -8.08 5.25
CA THR A 31 -14.94 -7.34 4.09
C THR A 31 -14.08 -6.11 3.85
N THR A 32 -14.23 -5.49 2.69
CA THR A 32 -13.55 -4.23 2.37
C THR A 32 -13.93 -3.09 3.33
N LYS A 33 -15.16 -3.12 3.89
CA LYS A 33 -15.60 -2.16 4.91
C LYS A 33 -14.84 -2.29 6.22
N ASP A 34 -14.39 -3.50 6.56
CA ASP A 34 -13.56 -3.73 7.73
C ASP A 34 -12.18 -3.08 7.55
N VAL A 35 -11.65 -3.10 6.33
CA VAL A 35 -10.41 -2.39 5.99
C VAL A 35 -10.60 -0.89 6.15
N GLU A 36 -11.65 -0.31 5.55
CA GLU A 36 -11.97 1.11 5.66
C GLU A 36 -12.14 1.55 7.12
N TRP A 37 -12.87 0.77 7.91
CA TRP A 37 -13.01 1.01 9.33
C TRP A 37 -11.66 0.96 10.06
N GLY A 38 -10.80 -0.01 9.73
CA GLY A 38 -9.45 -0.14 10.29
C GLY A 38 -8.56 1.06 9.95
N LEU A 39 -8.55 1.51 8.69
CA LEU A 39 -7.78 2.67 8.23
C LEU A 39 -8.18 3.97 8.94
N LEU A 40 -9.42 4.05 9.43
CA LEU A 40 -9.94 5.21 10.17
C LEU A 40 -9.73 5.08 11.69
N ASN A 41 -10.04 3.91 12.26
CA ASN A 41 -10.20 3.75 13.72
C ASN A 41 -9.04 2.99 14.38
N ARG A 42 -8.20 2.30 13.61
CA ARG A 42 -7.12 1.42 14.09
C ARG A 42 -5.83 1.65 13.31
N ARG A 43 -5.54 2.92 13.04
CA ARG A 43 -4.43 3.38 12.17
C ARG A 43 -3.08 2.73 12.50
N ASP A 44 -2.73 2.70 13.79
CA ASP A 44 -1.47 2.09 14.24
C ASP A 44 -1.44 0.58 13.97
N ALA A 45 -2.53 -0.13 14.25
CA ALA A 45 -2.64 -1.56 13.95
C ALA A 45 -2.59 -1.84 12.44
N MET A 46 -3.14 -0.93 11.63
CA MET A 46 -3.04 -0.96 10.17
C MET A 46 -1.67 -0.52 9.63
N GLY A 47 -0.69 -0.27 10.51
CA GLY A 47 0.67 0.11 10.12
C GLY A 47 0.80 1.52 9.53
N LEU A 48 -0.20 2.40 9.72
CA LEU A 48 -0.22 3.73 9.10
C LEU A 48 0.51 4.80 9.91
N GLY A 49 0.59 4.65 11.23
CA GLY A 49 1.01 5.73 12.14
C GLY A 49 0.32 7.06 11.81
N GLU A 50 1.11 8.12 11.70
CA GLU A 50 0.62 9.47 11.39
C GLU A 50 0.40 9.74 9.89
N LYS A 51 0.73 8.80 9.00
CA LYS A 51 0.76 9.06 7.54
C LYS A 51 -0.56 8.73 6.84
N GLY A 52 -0.88 9.54 5.83
CA GLY A 52 -2.10 9.40 5.05
C GLY A 52 -2.03 8.22 4.07
N VAL A 53 -3.20 7.88 3.52
CA VAL A 53 -3.35 6.93 2.42
C VAL A 53 -4.18 7.58 1.31
N TRP A 54 -3.97 7.19 0.06
CA TRP A 54 -4.77 7.62 -1.08
C TRP A 54 -5.00 6.47 -2.06
N ASN A 55 -5.77 6.71 -3.12
CA ASN A 55 -6.13 5.71 -4.12
C ASN A 55 -6.61 4.38 -3.50
N THR A 56 -7.43 4.51 -2.46
CA THR A 56 -7.98 3.40 -1.69
C THR A 56 -9.11 2.72 -2.46
N GLY A 57 -9.20 1.40 -2.41
CA GLY A 57 -10.41 0.71 -2.88
C GLY A 57 -10.26 -0.78 -3.12
N ALA A 58 -11.40 -1.40 -3.39
CA ALA A 58 -11.46 -2.81 -3.76
C ALA A 58 -10.93 -3.02 -5.19
N ARG A 59 -10.04 -3.99 -5.38
CA ARG A 59 -9.43 -4.35 -6.68
C ARG A 59 -9.34 -5.86 -6.79
N LYS A 60 -9.48 -6.37 -8.03
CA LYS A 60 -9.13 -7.77 -8.31
C LYS A 60 -7.62 -7.84 -8.45
N CYS A 61 -6.98 -8.68 -7.65
CA CYS A 61 -5.54 -8.88 -7.67
C CYS A 61 -5.19 -10.35 -7.84
N PRO A 62 -4.06 -10.67 -8.49
CA PRO A 62 -3.54 -12.03 -8.56
C PRO A 62 -3.35 -12.64 -7.17
N LEU A 63 -3.64 -13.94 -7.01
CA LEU A 63 -3.28 -14.66 -5.80
C LEU A 63 -1.76 -14.88 -5.77
N ALA A 64 -1.12 -14.71 -4.60
CA ALA A 64 0.33 -14.86 -4.44
C ALA A 64 0.84 -16.23 -4.95
N ASN A 65 0.15 -17.30 -4.56
CA ASN A 65 0.52 -18.67 -4.88
C ASN A 65 -0.06 -19.19 -6.22
N LYS A 66 -0.94 -18.40 -6.86
CA LYS A 66 -1.54 -18.76 -8.16
C LYS A 66 -1.85 -17.49 -8.97
N PRO A 67 -0.84 -16.88 -9.62
CA PRO A 67 -0.99 -15.57 -10.27
C PRO A 67 -1.99 -15.54 -11.44
N SER A 68 -2.40 -16.70 -11.98
CA SER A 68 -3.44 -16.82 -13.00
C SER A 68 -4.86 -16.66 -12.45
N GLU A 69 -5.05 -16.75 -11.14
CA GLU A 69 -6.34 -16.52 -10.47
C GLU A 69 -6.34 -15.17 -9.75
N THR A 70 -7.52 -14.55 -9.65
CA THR A 70 -7.68 -13.27 -8.96
C THR A 70 -8.69 -13.35 -7.83
N ALA A 71 -8.43 -12.60 -6.77
CA ALA A 71 -9.38 -12.39 -5.68
C ALA A 71 -9.62 -10.90 -5.45
N LEU A 72 -10.78 -10.57 -4.89
CA LEU A 72 -11.07 -9.20 -4.48
C LEU A 72 -10.28 -8.88 -3.21
N MET A 73 -9.43 -7.86 -3.30
CA MET A 73 -8.59 -7.36 -2.22
C MET A 73 -8.83 -5.86 -2.05
N TYR A 74 -8.43 -5.29 -0.92
CA TYR A 74 -8.44 -3.84 -0.75
C TYR A 74 -7.03 -3.31 -0.93
N THR A 75 -6.85 -2.29 -1.75
CA THR A 75 -5.54 -1.68 -1.98
C THR A 75 -5.54 -0.22 -1.58
N PHE A 76 -4.37 0.30 -1.20
CA PHE A 76 -4.17 1.73 -1.02
C PHE A 76 -2.72 2.12 -1.26
N CYS A 77 -2.50 3.37 -1.61
CA CYS A 77 -1.20 3.98 -1.78
C CYS A 77 -0.81 4.78 -0.55
N ARG A 78 0.49 4.84 -0.27
CA ARG A 78 1.10 5.70 0.77
C ARG A 78 2.47 6.19 0.31
N SER A 79 2.99 7.26 0.92
CA SER A 79 4.20 7.97 0.47
C SER A 79 5.49 7.48 1.14
N ASP A 80 5.38 6.51 2.04
CA ASP A 80 6.47 5.93 2.79
C ASP A 80 6.42 4.39 2.75
N PRO A 81 7.54 3.70 2.98
CA PRO A 81 7.56 2.24 3.00
C PRO A 81 6.55 1.62 3.96
N TYR A 82 5.75 0.67 3.49
CA TYR A 82 4.90 -0.15 4.34
C TYR A 82 5.72 -1.31 4.93
N VAL A 83 6.28 -1.11 6.13
CA VAL A 83 7.20 -2.08 6.75
C VAL A 83 6.41 -3.19 7.45
N GLY A 84 6.72 -4.44 7.11
CA GLY A 84 6.14 -5.63 7.75
C GLY A 84 4.69 -5.89 7.33
N SER A 85 3.83 -6.12 8.31
CA SER A 85 2.39 -6.30 8.12
C SER A 85 1.62 -5.40 9.10
N GLY A 86 0.44 -4.96 8.66
CA GLY A 86 -0.54 -4.31 9.52
C GLY A 86 -1.90 -4.94 9.28
N GLY A 87 -2.80 -4.81 10.23
CA GLY A 87 -4.07 -5.52 10.15
C GLY A 87 -4.89 -5.40 11.42
N ILE A 88 -6.10 -5.90 11.33
CA ILE A 88 -7.03 -5.96 12.46
C ILE A 88 -7.68 -7.32 12.52
N VAL A 89 -7.92 -7.78 13.75
CA VAL A 89 -8.81 -8.90 14.03
C VAL A 89 -10.05 -8.33 14.69
N LEU A 90 -11.19 -8.57 14.07
CA LEU A 90 -12.51 -8.14 14.53
C LEU A 90 -13.24 -9.31 15.22
N SER A 91 -14.42 -9.01 15.75
CA SER A 91 -15.33 -10.03 16.32
C SER A 91 -15.51 -11.22 15.37
N TYR A 92 -15.66 -12.41 15.95
CA TYR A 92 -15.76 -13.68 15.22
C TYR A 92 -14.50 -14.05 14.41
N ARG A 93 -13.33 -13.54 14.79
CA ARG A 93 -12.04 -13.80 14.12
C ARG A 93 -11.99 -13.39 12.65
N ARG A 94 -12.84 -12.45 12.23
CA ARG A 94 -12.72 -11.79 10.92
C ARG A 94 -11.42 -11.02 10.92
N GLU A 95 -10.60 -11.21 9.90
CA GLU A 95 -9.22 -10.75 9.91
C GLU A 95 -8.88 -10.04 8.62
N VAL A 96 -8.27 -8.87 8.76
CA VAL A 96 -7.67 -8.10 7.68
C VAL A 96 -6.18 -8.11 7.93
N GLU A 97 -5.42 -8.47 6.90
CA GLU A 97 -3.97 -8.32 6.91
C GLU A 97 -3.56 -7.59 5.65
N CYS A 98 -2.69 -6.60 5.80
CA CYS A 98 -2.17 -5.73 4.78
C CYS A 98 -0.65 -5.82 4.77
N ARG A 99 -0.06 -5.88 3.57
CA ARG A 99 1.39 -5.81 3.35
C ARG A 99 1.68 -5.09 2.04
N THR A 100 2.94 -4.70 1.85
CA THR A 100 3.43 -4.20 0.56
C THR A 100 3.10 -5.17 -0.57
N SER A 101 2.54 -4.64 -1.65
CA SER A 101 2.28 -5.39 -2.89
C SER A 101 3.55 -6.11 -3.37
N GLY A 102 3.44 -7.40 -3.66
CA GLY A 102 4.55 -8.22 -4.15
C GLY A 102 5.64 -8.55 -3.12
N SER A 103 5.40 -8.31 -1.83
CA SER A 103 6.26 -8.86 -0.77
C SER A 103 6.21 -10.39 -0.74
N TYR A 104 7.14 -11.03 -0.02
CA TYR A 104 7.25 -12.50 0.03
C TYR A 104 5.92 -13.16 0.46
N ASP A 105 5.44 -14.12 -0.35
CA ASP A 105 4.14 -14.80 -0.20
C ASP A 105 2.94 -13.81 -0.15
N TRP A 106 3.06 -12.68 -0.85
CA TRP A 106 2.02 -11.66 -0.90
C TRP A 106 1.61 -11.30 -2.33
N PRO A 107 0.31 -11.03 -2.57
CA PRO A 107 -0.19 -10.61 -3.87
C PRO A 107 0.53 -9.38 -4.43
N ALA A 108 0.86 -9.42 -5.73
CA ALA A 108 1.32 -8.27 -6.50
C ALA A 108 0.16 -7.71 -7.32
N CYS A 109 -0.51 -6.68 -6.80
CA CYS A 109 -1.56 -5.96 -7.52
C CYS A 109 -0.92 -4.95 -8.50
N ASP A 110 -1.45 -4.87 -9.72
CA ASP A 110 -1.09 -3.82 -10.68
C ASP A 110 -1.99 -2.59 -10.49
N VAL A 111 -1.62 -1.73 -9.55
CA VAL A 111 -2.30 -0.46 -9.27
C VAL A 111 -1.25 0.64 -9.25
N LYS A 112 -1.45 1.67 -10.06
CA LYS A 112 -0.59 2.85 -10.05
C LYS A 112 -0.92 3.73 -8.86
N CYS A 113 0.09 4.00 -8.04
CA CYS A 113 0.17 5.20 -7.24
C CYS A 113 0.84 6.29 -8.10
#